data_AF-A0A9D9YB19-F1
#
_entry.id   AF-A0A9D9YB19-F1
#
_cell.length_a   1.000
_cell.length_b   1.000
_cell.length_c   1.000
_cell.angle_alpha   90.00
_cell.angle_beta   90.00
_cell.angle_gamma   90.00
#
_symmetry.space_group_name_H-M   'P 1'
#
loop_
_entity.id
_entity.type
_entity.pdbx_description
1 polymer ?
#
loop_
_entity_poly.entity_id
_entity_poly.type
_entity_poly.pdbx_seq_one_letter_code
_entity_poly.pdbx_strand_id
1 'polypeptide(L)'
;MATKATIRTPETEARYAAERSRRPADYGCPLCKAETVKDFTHWRIVRNDFPYDLIAKQHDMILSKRHVTEHELTEEEKAEYATIKDGYAQEQGYNYIAEATHDAKSVPAHHHVHLITLRDDNWERIASPAVH
;
A
#
# COMPACT_ATOMS: atom_id res chain seq x y z
N MET A 1 -7.02 13.70 -22.47
CA MET A 1 -6.03 13.48 -21.40
C MET A 1 -5.83 11.98 -21.29
N ALA A 2 -4.61 11.47 -21.35
CA ALA A 2 -4.37 10.04 -21.19
C ALA A 2 -4.79 9.63 -19.76
N THR A 3 -5.67 8.64 -19.65
CA THR A 3 -6.04 8.04 -18.37
C THR A 3 -4.78 7.45 -17.74
N LYS A 4 -4.41 7.90 -16.54
CA LYS A 4 -3.29 7.31 -15.79
C LYS A 4 -3.63 5.84 -15.54
N ALA A 5 -2.76 4.93 -15.98
CA ALA A 5 -2.95 3.51 -15.73
C ALA A 5 -3.10 3.27 -14.22
N THR A 6 -4.13 2.53 -13.82
CA THR A 6 -4.41 2.19 -12.42
C THR A 6 -4.58 0.68 -12.28
N ILE A 7 -4.10 0.15 -11.16
CA ILE A 7 -4.29 -1.25 -10.74
C ILE A 7 -5.45 -1.37 -9.75
N ARG A 8 -6.28 -0.32 -9.68
CA ARG A 8 -7.56 -0.31 -8.97
C ARG A 8 -8.72 -0.54 -9.93
N THR A 9 -9.80 -1.12 -9.45
CA THR A 9 -11.07 -1.13 -10.15
C THR A 9 -11.58 0.31 -10.34
N PRO A 10 -12.45 0.56 -11.33
CA PRO A 10 -13.05 1.89 -11.50
C PRO A 10 -13.79 2.39 -10.25
N GLU A 11 -14.42 1.49 -9.50
CA GLU A 11 -15.12 1.81 -8.24
C GLU A 11 -14.14 2.29 -7.16
N THR A 12 -13.07 1.53 -6.92
CA THR A 12 -12.05 1.88 -5.93
C THR A 12 -11.31 3.15 -6.32
N GLU A 13 -11.00 3.36 -7.61
CA GLU A 13 -10.39 4.59 -8.10
C GLU A 13 -11.33 5.81 -7.92
N ALA A 14 -12.62 5.65 -8.18
CA ALA A 14 -13.61 6.70 -7.95
C ALA A 14 -13.74 7.04 -6.45
N ARG A 15 -13.75 6.02 -5.57
CA ARG A 15 -13.75 6.23 -4.12
C ARG A 15 -12.50 6.97 -3.65
N TYR A 16 -11.33 6.57 -4.15
CA TYR A 16 -10.06 7.23 -3.87
C TYR A 16 -10.05 8.70 -4.28
N ALA A 17 -10.51 9.00 -5.51
CA ALA A 17 -10.61 10.38 -5.99
C ALA A 17 -11.61 11.21 -5.16
N ALA A 18 -12.76 10.64 -4.81
CA ALA A 18 -13.77 11.28 -3.98
C ALA A 18 -13.24 11.59 -2.57
N GLU A 19 -12.55 10.65 -1.93
CA GLU A 19 -11.98 10.91 -0.61
C GLU A 19 -10.86 11.96 -0.68
N ARG A 20 -9.95 11.84 -1.65
CA ARG A 20 -8.85 12.78 -1.83
C ARG A 20 -9.34 14.22 -2.07
N SER A 21 -10.43 14.39 -2.81
CA SER A 21 -11.03 15.72 -3.06
C SER A 21 -11.78 16.29 -1.86
N ARG A 22 -12.28 15.44 -0.95
CA ARG A 22 -12.98 15.86 0.28
C ARG A 22 -12.08 16.11 1.47
N ARG A 23 -10.81 15.67 1.42
CA ARG A 23 -9.86 15.83 2.52
C ARG A 23 -9.62 17.33 2.80
N PRO A 24 -9.86 17.79 4.04
CA PRO A 24 -9.51 19.15 4.46
C PRO A 24 -8.02 19.44 4.29
N ALA A 25 -7.67 20.70 4.04
CA ALA A 25 -6.27 21.12 3.90
C ALA A 25 -5.44 20.86 5.18
N ASP A 26 -6.08 20.85 6.35
CA ASP A 26 -5.50 20.62 7.67
C ASP A 26 -5.67 19.16 8.16
N TYR A 27 -6.10 18.24 7.30
CA TYR A 27 -6.29 16.83 7.68
C TYR A 27 -5.00 16.16 8.17
N GLY A 28 -3.83 16.73 7.86
CA GLY A 28 -2.53 16.15 8.20
C GLY A 28 -2.26 14.85 7.45
N CYS A 29 -1.34 14.05 7.96
CA CYS A 29 -0.95 12.80 7.30
C CYS A 29 -2.03 11.71 7.48
N PRO A 30 -2.64 11.18 6.40
CA PRO A 30 -3.60 10.09 6.50
C PRO A 30 -2.96 8.81 7.06
N LEU A 31 -1.68 8.56 6.75
CA LEU A 31 -0.97 7.38 7.23
C LEU A 31 -0.62 7.45 8.72
N CYS A 32 -0.43 8.65 9.29
CA CYS A 32 -0.31 8.81 10.74
C CYS A 32 -1.62 8.47 11.47
N LYS A 33 -2.77 8.73 10.84
CA LYS A 33 -4.10 8.52 11.43
C LYS A 33 -4.68 7.13 11.17
N ALA A 34 -4.09 6.36 10.26
CA ALA A 34 -4.57 5.03 9.89
C ALA A 34 -4.57 4.08 11.10
N GLU A 35 -5.58 3.21 11.13
CA GLU A 35 -5.76 2.20 12.17
C GLU A 35 -4.69 1.11 12.04
N THR A 36 -4.02 0.81 13.15
CA THR A 36 -2.97 -0.21 13.22
C THR A 36 -3.58 -1.61 13.27
N VAL A 37 -3.23 -2.46 12.31
CA VAL A 37 -3.54 -3.90 12.31
C VAL A 37 -2.50 -4.68 13.10
N LYS A 38 -1.23 -4.31 12.95
CA LYS A 38 -0.10 -4.94 13.63
C LYS A 38 0.93 -3.90 14.01
N ASP A 39 1.39 -3.98 15.25
CA ASP A 39 2.37 -3.05 15.82
C ASP A 39 3.70 -3.77 16.07
N PHE A 40 4.81 -3.09 15.74
CA PHE A 40 6.20 -3.50 16.00
C PHE A 40 6.93 -2.38 16.75
N THR A 41 8.25 -2.44 16.94
CA THR A 41 8.96 -1.40 17.71
C THR A 41 8.92 -0.06 16.98
N HIS A 42 9.37 -0.04 15.73
CA HIS A 42 9.50 1.15 14.87
C HIS A 42 8.52 1.16 13.70
N TRP A 43 7.90 0.01 13.40
CA TRP A 43 6.96 -0.14 12.29
C TRP A 43 5.56 -0.46 12.76
N ARG A 44 4.61 -0.23 11.87
CA ARG A 44 3.26 -0.76 12.00
C ARG A 44 2.69 -1.12 10.64
N ILE A 45 1.75 -2.04 10.64
CA ILE A 45 0.98 -2.45 9.46
C ILE A 45 -0.43 -1.90 9.61
N VAL A 46 -0.95 -1.36 8.52
CA VAL A 46 -2.31 -0.84 8.39
C VAL A 46 -2.97 -1.42 7.15
N ARG A 47 -4.30 -1.44 7.11
CA ARG A 47 -5.00 -1.79 5.86
C ARG A 47 -4.87 -0.68 4.84
N ASN A 48 -4.76 -1.04 3.56
CA ASN A 48 -4.90 -0.05 2.50
C ASN A 48 -6.39 0.13 2.16
N ASP A 49 -6.96 1.27 2.54
CA ASP A 49 -8.36 1.61 2.22
C ASP A 49 -8.63 1.72 0.71
N PHE A 50 -7.58 1.82 -0.10
CA PHE A 50 -7.63 1.91 -1.56
C PHE A 50 -6.76 0.82 -2.21
N PRO A 51 -7.16 -0.46 -2.04
CA PRO A 51 -6.36 -1.60 -2.44
C PRO A 51 -6.16 -1.66 -3.96
N TYR A 52 -5.20 -2.49 -4.38
CA TYR A 52 -4.93 -2.75 -5.80
C TYR A 52 -5.81 -3.93 -6.23
N ASP A 53 -7.11 -3.76 -6.06
CA ASP A 53 -8.15 -4.80 -6.10
C ASP A 53 -8.33 -5.50 -7.45
N LEU A 54 -7.69 -5.00 -8.52
CA LEU A 54 -7.55 -5.76 -9.76
C LEU A 54 -6.62 -6.96 -9.62
N ILE A 55 -5.58 -6.86 -8.78
CA ILE A 55 -4.51 -7.87 -8.66
C ILE A 55 -4.39 -8.46 -7.26
N ALA A 56 -4.79 -7.71 -6.23
CA ALA A 56 -4.55 -8.02 -4.83
C ALA A 56 -5.80 -8.61 -4.18
N LYS A 57 -5.64 -9.76 -3.53
CA LYS A 57 -6.61 -10.37 -2.63
C LYS A 57 -6.57 -9.69 -1.26
N GLN A 58 -5.36 -9.39 -0.81
CA GLN A 58 -5.08 -8.62 0.39
C GLN A 58 -4.05 -7.55 0.04
N HIS A 59 -4.29 -6.34 0.54
CA HIS A 59 -3.39 -5.21 0.34
C HIS A 59 -3.31 -4.40 1.62
N ASP A 60 -2.21 -4.58 2.33
CA ASP A 60 -1.86 -3.82 3.52
C ASP A 60 -0.64 -2.94 3.23
N MET A 61 -0.32 -2.04 4.15
CA MET A 61 0.88 -1.22 4.07
C MET A 61 1.65 -1.34 5.37
N ILE A 62 2.96 -1.55 5.27
CA ILE A 62 3.87 -1.37 6.39
C ILE A 62 4.47 0.03 6.30
N LEU A 63 4.45 0.75 7.41
CA LEU A 63 4.86 2.14 7.49
C LEU A 63 5.64 2.42 8.77
N SER A 64 6.58 3.37 8.67
CA SER A 64 7.33 3.84 9.83
C SER A 64 6.36 4.49 10.83
N LYS A 65 6.53 4.24 12.12
CA LYS A 65 5.73 4.93 13.15
C LYS A 65 6.01 6.42 13.16
N ARG A 66 7.29 6.77 12.98
CA ARG A 66 7.74 8.15 12.75
C ARG A 66 7.27 8.63 11.38
N HIS A 67 6.83 9.89 11.31
CA HIS A 67 6.54 10.55 10.04
C HIS A 67 7.87 11.00 9.42
N VAL A 68 8.47 10.11 8.63
CA VAL A 68 9.77 10.31 7.99
C VAL A 68 9.76 9.70 6.60
N THR A 69 10.64 10.18 5.72
CA THR A 69 10.92 9.56 4.42
C THR A 69 11.86 8.36 4.57
N GLU A 70 12.02 7.58 3.49
CA GLU A 70 12.95 6.43 3.46
C GLU A 70 14.39 6.82 3.83
N HIS A 71 14.85 7.97 3.34
CA HIS A 71 16.22 8.45 3.57
C HIS A 71 16.49 8.85 5.02
N GLU A 72 15.45 9.06 5.82
CA GLU A 72 15.52 9.47 7.21
C GLU A 72 15.38 8.30 8.19
N LEU A 73 15.28 7.06 7.67
CA LEU A 73 15.26 5.85 8.49
C LEU A 73 16.63 5.63 9.16
N THR A 74 16.56 5.34 10.44
CA THR A 74 17.70 4.88 11.26
C THR A 74 18.11 3.45 10.88
N GLU A 75 19.31 3.04 11.30
CA GLU A 75 19.78 1.68 11.03
C GLU A 75 18.97 0.63 11.79
N GLU A 76 18.48 0.97 12.99
CA GLU A 76 17.59 0.11 13.77
C GLU A 76 16.23 -0.07 13.08
N GLU A 77 15.66 1.01 12.55
CA GLU A 77 14.43 0.96 11.74
C GLU A 77 14.61 0.06 10.50
N LYS A 78 15.73 0.20 9.78
CA LYS A 78 16.03 -0.63 8.60
C LYS A 78 16.24 -2.10 8.97
N ALA A 79 16.92 -2.38 10.07
CA ALA A 79 17.15 -3.75 10.55
C ALA A 79 15.85 -4.44 10.99
N GLU A 80 14.95 -3.72 11.69
CA GLU A 80 13.64 -4.26 12.04
C GLU A 80 12.80 -4.50 10.79
N TYR A 81 12.83 -3.59 9.81
CA TYR A 81 12.10 -3.77 8.55
C TYR A 81 12.55 -5.02 7.79
N ALA A 82 13.86 -5.27 7.71
CA ALA A 82 14.39 -6.49 7.12
C ALA A 82 13.86 -7.76 7.83
N THR A 83 13.82 -7.74 9.16
CA THR A 83 13.27 -8.84 9.98
C THR A 83 11.78 -9.06 9.71
N ILE A 84 10.99 -7.98 9.59
CA ILE A 84 9.55 -8.07 9.31
C ILE A 84 9.32 -8.65 7.91
N LYS A 85 10.12 -8.25 6.93
CA LYS A 85 10.06 -8.78 5.56
C LYS A 85 10.37 -10.27 5.51
N ASP A 86 11.49 -10.69 6.10
CA ASP A 86 11.98 -12.07 5.98
C ASP A 86 11.34 -13.04 6.99
N GLY A 87 10.56 -12.53 7.96
CA GLY A 87 9.82 -13.33 8.94
C GLY A 87 8.31 -13.13 8.81
N TYR A 88 7.79 -12.08 9.43
CA TYR A 88 6.34 -11.87 9.56
C TYR A 88 5.61 -11.83 8.22
N ALA A 89 6.15 -11.12 7.20
CA ALA A 89 5.46 -10.98 5.93
C ALA A 89 5.30 -12.34 5.22
N GLN A 90 6.34 -13.18 5.28
CA GLN A 90 6.29 -14.54 4.75
C GLN A 90 5.32 -15.42 5.55
N GLU A 91 5.34 -15.35 6.88
CA GLU A 91 4.43 -16.10 7.76
C GLU A 91 2.95 -15.75 7.52
N GLN A 92 2.65 -14.49 7.20
CA GLN A 92 1.29 -14.05 6.87
C GLN A 92 0.88 -14.33 5.41
N GLY A 93 1.77 -14.88 4.59
CA GLY A 93 1.46 -15.25 3.21
C GLY A 93 1.36 -14.06 2.25
N TYR A 94 2.02 -12.94 2.53
CA TYR A 94 2.21 -11.90 1.51
C TYR A 94 3.16 -12.43 0.42
N ASN A 95 2.83 -12.18 -0.84
CA ASN A 95 3.62 -12.65 -1.99
C ASN A 95 4.55 -11.57 -2.52
N TYR A 96 4.17 -10.30 -2.37
CA TYR A 96 4.94 -9.16 -2.88
C TYR A 96 5.04 -8.05 -1.85
N ILE A 97 6.22 -7.44 -1.83
CA ILE A 97 6.42 -6.11 -1.29
C ILE A 97 6.68 -5.18 -2.46
N ALA A 98 5.89 -4.12 -2.57
CA ALA A 98 5.98 -3.17 -3.67
C ALA A 98 6.09 -1.74 -3.15
N GLU A 99 6.81 -0.92 -3.88
CA GLU A 99 6.95 0.49 -3.57
C GLU A 99 6.65 1.31 -4.83
N ALA A 100 5.77 2.29 -4.69
CA ALA A 100 5.51 3.24 -5.77
C ALA A 100 6.70 4.18 -5.92
N THR A 101 7.02 4.57 -7.16
CA THR A 101 7.98 5.65 -7.40
C THR A 101 7.52 6.95 -6.74
N HIS A 102 8.45 7.88 -6.47
CA HIS A 102 8.16 9.13 -5.76
C HIS A 102 6.92 9.86 -6.31
N ASP A 103 6.81 10.00 -7.64
CA ASP A 103 5.70 10.70 -8.31
C ASP A 103 4.37 9.91 -8.31
N ALA A 104 4.43 8.61 -8.03
CA ALA A 104 3.26 7.75 -7.92
C ALA A 104 2.72 7.63 -6.48
N LYS A 105 3.54 7.93 -5.47
CA LYS A 105 3.14 7.90 -4.05
C LYS A 105 2.07 8.96 -3.77
N SER A 106 1.05 8.58 -3.02
CA SER A 106 0.02 9.52 -2.54
C SER A 106 0.51 10.34 -1.34
N VAL A 107 1.43 9.79 -0.54
CA VAL A 107 2.01 10.42 0.65
C VAL A 107 3.54 10.24 0.63
N PRO A 108 4.27 11.01 -0.19
CA PRO A 108 5.72 10.83 -0.36
C PRO A 108 6.53 11.18 0.89
N ALA A 109 6.00 12.00 1.79
CA ALA A 109 6.67 12.44 3.02
C ALA A 109 6.62 11.43 4.18
N HIS A 110 5.86 10.34 4.05
CA HIS A 110 5.76 9.29 5.07
C HIS A 110 6.08 7.95 4.42
N HIS A 111 7.18 7.34 4.85
CA HIS A 111 7.65 6.07 4.34
C HIS A 111 6.63 4.96 4.59
N HIS A 112 6.24 4.33 3.49
CA HIS A 112 5.36 3.18 3.46
C HIS A 112 5.67 2.34 2.23
N VAL A 113 5.48 1.04 2.38
CA VAL A 113 5.57 0.06 1.29
C VAL A 113 4.37 -0.86 1.36
N HIS A 114 3.98 -1.38 0.21
CA HIS A 114 2.79 -2.18 0.03
C HIS A 114 3.09 -3.65 0.31
N LEU A 115 2.29 -4.29 1.16
CA LEU A 115 2.28 -5.73 1.39
C LEU A 115 1.09 -6.32 0.64
N ILE A 116 1.36 -7.21 -0.32
CA ILE A 116 0.35 -7.67 -1.29
C ILE A 116 0.34 -9.20 -1.32
N THR A 117 -0.85 -9.77 -1.14
CA THR A 117 -1.17 -11.14 -1.54
C THR A 117 -1.95 -11.07 -2.85
N LEU A 118 -1.45 -11.73 -3.90
CA LEU A 118 -2.13 -11.72 -5.20
C LEU A 118 -3.44 -12.51 -5.12
N ARG A 119 -4.36 -12.19 -6.03
CA ARG A 119 -5.52 -13.04 -6.28
C ARG A 119 -5.10 -14.23 -7.14
N ASP A 120 -5.61 -15.40 -6.75
CA ASP A 120 -5.38 -16.67 -7.46
C ASP A 120 -6.25 -16.81 -8.72
N ASP A 121 -7.29 -15.97 -8.87
CA ASP A 121 -8.23 -15.96 -10.00
C ASP A 121 -7.73 -15.19 -11.23
N ASN A 122 -6.48 -14.70 -11.21
CA ASN A 122 -5.92 -13.89 -12.30
C ASN A 122 -5.77 -14.65 -13.64
N TRP A 123 -5.61 -15.98 -13.61
CA TRP A 123 -5.44 -16.77 -14.84
C TRP A 123 -6.70 -16.76 -15.72
N GLU A 124 -7.89 -16.85 -15.14
CA GLU A 124 -9.16 -16.91 -15.89
C GLU A 124 -9.50 -15.57 -16.56
N ARG A 125 -9.05 -14.43 -16.00
CA ARG A 125 -9.25 -13.10 -16.59
C ARG A 125 -8.24 -12.77 -17.69
N ILE A 126 -7.02 -13.29 -17.62
CA ILE A 126 -5.97 -13.09 -18.65
C ILE A 126 -6.19 -14.05 -19.84
N ALA A 127 -6.66 -15.27 -19.58
CA ALA A 127 -6.90 -16.28 -20.61
C ALA A 127 -8.20 -16.11 -21.40
N SER A 128 -9.03 -15.11 -21.06
CA SER A 128 -10.27 -14.80 -21.79
C SER A 128 -10.08 -13.51 -22.61
N PRO A 129 -9.45 -13.56 -23.80
CA PRO A 129 -9.48 -12.43 -24.71
C PRO A 129 -10.95 -12.20 -25.11
N ALA A 130 -11.46 -11.01 -24.79
CA ALA A 130 -12.70 -10.40 -25.29
C ALA A 130 -13.70 -11.34 -25.97
N VAL A 131 -14.78 -11.69 -25.25
CA VAL A 131 -16.08 -11.81 -25.90
C VAL A 131 -16.78 -10.47 -25.69
N HIS A 132 -17.03 -9.80 -26.83
CA HIS A 132 -17.72 -8.53 -27.10
C HIS A 132 -16.82 -7.37 -27.51
#